data_AF-A0A924C7D6-F1
#
_entry.id   AF-A0A924C7D6-F1
#
_cell.length_a   1.000
_cell.length_b   1.000
_cell.length_c   1.000
_cell.angle_alpha   90.00
_cell.angle_beta   90.00
_cell.angle_gamma   90.00
#
_symmetry.space_group_name_H-M   'P 1'
#
loop_
_entity.id
_entity.type
_entity.pdbx_description
1 polymer ?
#
loop_
_entity_poly.entity_id
_entity_poly.type
_entity_poly.pdbx_seq_one_letter_code
_entity_poly.pdbx_strand_id
1 'polypeptide(L)'
;INGIIFSATGNFTSIGEQTIILKAAGTPLASGSFIYTPGASGCSFAITVTANGSTSGTAQFTLNGAPDSCTTPKESGNYFVGVALNAADSVIIKATVTTPGSYTITTNAVNGIIFTASGTFAASGQFTVTLIGAGKPNAAGGFSFTPGTGGCKFAINFITQPVSFDCKECTYLPVCVGSKYQYSDTVFTPNFLDTGFTSQTSLRKVDYISSADTIIDGRVFKKIGLDDGISTNYSYTNCFNGQTTVLAYNLQSTTYGNVLTAFNTIELKANAGEGTSWKDTSVINAVNYFYNTHTIIKKGIGRTLLGVAYNNVILVRVDASALFVNPPLGLVSEGYNEYYIAKGIGLIETIGYIPNPVTNKTYLAYHSVIKSYFIP
;
A
#
# COMPACT_ATOMS: atom_id res chain seq x y z
N ILE A 1 -38.42 -32.05 8.09
CA ILE A 1 -39.44 -31.40 8.96
C ILE A 1 -39.61 -29.97 8.48
N ASN A 2 -40.83 -29.40 8.48
CA ASN A 2 -41.07 -28.01 8.05
C ASN A 2 -40.46 -27.65 6.66
N GLY A 3 -40.44 -28.58 5.71
CA GLY A 3 -39.79 -28.37 4.39
C GLY A 3 -38.26 -28.38 4.38
N ILE A 4 -37.59 -28.58 5.53
CA ILE A 4 -36.13 -28.70 5.66
C ILE A 4 -35.73 -30.16 5.91
N ILE A 5 -34.64 -30.60 5.29
CA ILE A 5 -33.97 -31.88 5.52
C ILE A 5 -32.53 -31.60 5.95
N PHE A 6 -32.04 -32.32 6.96
CA PHE A 6 -30.63 -32.35 7.35
C PHE A 6 -30.07 -33.75 7.07
N SER A 7 -28.95 -33.86 6.36
CA SER A 7 -28.35 -35.16 6.03
C SER A 7 -26.82 -35.13 6.01
N ALA A 8 -26.22 -36.28 6.27
CA ALA A 8 -24.80 -36.58 6.08
C ALA A 8 -24.63 -38.07 5.80
N THR A 9 -23.54 -38.43 5.12
CA THR A 9 -23.13 -39.82 4.87
C THR A 9 -21.62 -39.93 5.04
N GLY A 10 -21.16 -41.05 5.60
CA GLY A 10 -19.75 -41.29 5.88
C GLY A 10 -19.53 -42.58 6.66
N ASN A 11 -18.27 -42.95 6.85
CA ASN A 11 -17.86 -44.13 7.62
C ASN A 11 -17.00 -43.68 8.81
N PHE A 12 -17.20 -44.28 9.98
CA PHE A 12 -16.27 -44.11 11.11
C PHE A 12 -15.11 -45.08 10.97
N THR A 13 -13.88 -44.55 10.95
CA THR A 13 -12.65 -45.35 10.76
C THR A 13 -11.80 -45.48 12.04
N SER A 14 -12.24 -44.89 13.15
CA SER A 14 -11.60 -44.98 14.47
C SER A 14 -12.62 -44.96 15.60
N ILE A 15 -12.25 -45.57 16.73
CA ILE A 15 -13.03 -45.52 17.98
C ILE A 15 -12.89 -44.17 18.68
N GLY A 16 -13.91 -43.75 19.42
CA GLY A 16 -13.94 -42.49 20.17
C GLY A 16 -15.11 -41.58 19.78
N GLU A 17 -15.11 -40.35 20.30
CA GLU A 17 -16.05 -39.31 19.89
C GLU A 17 -15.73 -38.83 18.47
N GLN A 18 -16.76 -38.67 17.63
CA GLN A 18 -16.62 -38.33 16.21
C GLN A 18 -17.60 -37.20 15.86
N THR A 19 -17.12 -36.16 15.18
CA THR A 19 -17.97 -35.04 14.74
C THR A 19 -18.69 -35.35 13.43
N ILE A 20 -20.02 -35.18 13.40
CA ILE A 20 -20.85 -35.33 12.19
C ILE A 20 -21.35 -33.94 11.76
N ILE A 21 -21.05 -33.52 10.53
CA ILE A 21 -21.56 -32.27 9.97
C ILE A 21 -22.77 -32.57 9.07
N LEU A 22 -23.97 -32.23 9.56
CA LEU A 22 -25.21 -32.33 8.79
C LEU A 22 -25.37 -31.15 7.84
N LYS A 23 -25.68 -31.39 6.56
CA LYS A 23 -26.00 -30.36 5.58
C LYS A 23 -27.51 -30.17 5.47
N ALA A 24 -27.96 -28.90 5.46
CA ALA A 24 -29.36 -28.55 5.29
C ALA A 24 -29.76 -28.43 3.81
N ALA A 25 -30.99 -28.81 3.47
CA ALA A 25 -31.61 -28.58 2.16
C ALA A 25 -33.12 -28.32 2.31
N GLY A 26 -33.71 -27.58 1.37
CA GLY A 26 -35.15 -27.25 1.33
C GLY A 26 -35.48 -25.84 1.82
N THR A 27 -36.77 -25.57 2.03
CA THR A 27 -37.29 -24.23 2.37
C THR A 27 -38.23 -24.34 3.58
N PRO A 28 -38.07 -23.50 4.63
CA PRO A 28 -38.98 -23.49 5.77
C PRO A 28 -40.41 -23.14 5.34
N LEU A 29 -41.40 -23.95 5.73
CA LEU A 29 -42.81 -23.74 5.34
C LEU A 29 -43.61 -22.89 6.35
N ALA A 30 -43.24 -22.94 7.62
CA ALA A 30 -43.89 -22.22 8.71
C ALA A 30 -42.87 -21.73 9.76
N SER A 31 -43.23 -20.68 10.50
CA SER A 31 -42.51 -20.25 11.69
C SER A 31 -42.80 -21.15 12.89
N GLY A 32 -41.83 -21.36 13.76
CA GLY A 32 -41.94 -22.18 14.95
C GLY A 32 -40.59 -22.78 15.38
N SER A 33 -40.58 -23.49 16.49
CA SER A 33 -39.45 -24.33 16.89
C SER A 33 -39.69 -25.77 16.43
N PHE A 34 -38.74 -26.34 15.71
CA PHE A 34 -38.85 -27.66 15.10
C PHE A 34 -37.71 -28.56 15.58
N ILE A 35 -38.06 -29.73 16.13
CA ILE A 35 -37.11 -30.69 16.70
C ILE A 35 -36.68 -31.69 15.63
N TYR A 36 -35.38 -31.83 15.42
CA TYR A 36 -34.76 -32.78 14.48
C TYR A 36 -33.97 -33.84 15.26
N THR A 37 -34.09 -35.09 14.85
CA THR A 37 -33.36 -36.23 15.42
C THR A 37 -32.63 -36.96 14.28
N PRO A 38 -31.28 -36.98 14.25
CA PRO A 38 -30.53 -37.58 13.15
C PRO A 38 -30.38 -39.10 13.33
N GLY A 39 -30.94 -39.87 12.41
CA GLY A 39 -30.89 -41.34 12.45
C GLY A 39 -31.71 -41.96 13.59
N ALA A 40 -31.58 -43.28 13.78
CA ALA A 40 -32.38 -44.03 14.77
C ALA A 40 -31.89 -43.90 16.22
N SER A 41 -30.72 -43.28 16.45
CA SER A 41 -30.08 -43.20 17.78
C SER A 41 -29.42 -41.84 18.06
N GLY A 42 -29.72 -40.81 17.27
CA GLY A 42 -29.17 -39.47 17.46
C GLY A 42 -29.85 -38.71 18.61
N CYS A 43 -29.14 -37.72 19.15
CA CYS A 43 -29.73 -36.75 20.07
C CYS A 43 -30.55 -35.69 19.30
N SER A 44 -31.66 -35.25 19.91
CA SER A 44 -32.56 -34.28 19.31
C SER A 44 -32.07 -32.84 19.51
N PHE A 45 -32.16 -32.02 18.46
CA PHE A 45 -31.85 -30.58 18.51
C PHE A 45 -33.01 -29.75 17.92
N ALA A 46 -33.19 -28.53 18.43
CA ALA A 46 -34.25 -27.63 17.98
C ALA A 46 -33.70 -26.57 17.01
N ILE A 47 -34.40 -26.36 15.89
CA ILE A 47 -34.17 -25.24 14.97
C ILE A 47 -35.38 -24.31 15.03
N THR A 48 -35.16 -23.06 15.41
CA THR A 48 -36.19 -22.02 15.42
C THR A 48 -36.24 -21.30 14.08
N VAL A 49 -37.42 -21.32 13.44
CA VAL A 49 -37.73 -20.56 12.23
C VAL A 49 -38.62 -19.39 12.64
N THR A 50 -38.19 -18.16 12.37
CA THR A 50 -38.97 -16.95 12.68
C THR A 50 -39.91 -16.60 11.53
N ALA A 51 -41.11 -16.10 11.87
CA ALA A 51 -41.92 -15.38 10.90
C ALA A 51 -41.18 -14.07 10.52
N ASN A 52 -41.31 -13.63 9.28
CA ASN A 52 -40.61 -12.48 8.70
C ASN A 52 -39.12 -12.68 8.35
N GLY A 53 -38.69 -13.89 7.98
CA GLY A 53 -37.50 -14.11 7.15
C GLY A 53 -37.64 -13.59 5.70
N SER A 54 -38.37 -12.48 5.49
CA SER A 54 -38.64 -11.93 4.16
C SER A 54 -37.51 -11.00 3.72
N THR A 55 -36.70 -11.48 2.78
CA THR A 55 -35.71 -10.67 2.04
C THR A 55 -36.34 -9.73 1.00
N SER A 56 -37.68 -9.61 0.97
CA SER A 56 -38.43 -8.89 -0.08
C SER A 56 -38.77 -7.43 0.25
N GLY A 57 -38.52 -6.96 1.47
CA GLY A 57 -38.70 -5.54 1.84
C GLY A 57 -37.48 -4.70 1.48
N THR A 58 -37.65 -3.38 1.32
CA THR A 58 -36.54 -2.42 1.37
C THR A 58 -36.16 -2.18 2.83
N ALA A 59 -34.88 -2.26 3.16
CA ALA A 59 -34.39 -2.03 4.51
C ALA A 59 -34.59 -0.57 4.94
N GLN A 60 -34.89 -0.37 6.22
CA GLN A 60 -34.85 0.95 6.85
C GLN A 60 -33.56 1.05 7.67
N PHE A 61 -32.76 2.08 7.39
CA PHE A 61 -31.49 2.32 8.05
C PHE A 61 -31.11 3.80 7.99
N THR A 62 -30.23 4.20 8.90
CA THR A 62 -29.54 5.50 8.88
C THR A 62 -28.04 5.28 8.71
N LEU A 63 -27.34 6.21 8.05
CA LEU A 63 -25.89 6.16 7.93
C LEU A 63 -25.26 6.94 9.09
N ASN A 64 -24.34 6.32 9.81
CA ASN A 64 -23.82 6.86 11.06
C ASN A 64 -23.04 8.16 10.80
N GLY A 65 -23.48 9.26 11.41
CA GLY A 65 -22.96 10.62 11.20
C GLY A 65 -23.76 11.48 10.22
N ALA A 66 -24.81 10.96 9.57
CA ALA A 66 -25.66 11.75 8.68
C ALA A 66 -26.42 12.86 9.44
N PRO A 67 -26.63 14.05 8.85
CA PRO A 67 -26.27 14.48 7.49
C PRO A 67 -24.84 15.08 7.35
N ASP A 68 -24.08 15.06 8.45
CA ASP A 68 -22.72 15.59 8.56
C ASP A 68 -21.68 14.51 8.20
N SER A 69 -20.45 14.60 8.71
CA SER A 69 -19.37 13.67 8.39
C SER A 69 -19.67 12.24 8.87
N CYS A 70 -19.37 11.24 8.03
CA CYS A 70 -19.47 9.83 8.43
C CYS A 70 -18.65 9.53 9.68
N THR A 71 -19.17 8.66 10.55
CA THR A 71 -18.41 8.21 11.72
C THR A 71 -17.34 7.21 11.28
N THR A 72 -16.08 7.64 11.23
CA THR A 72 -14.91 6.83 10.85
C THR A 72 -15.03 6.15 9.46
N PRO A 73 -15.17 6.90 8.35
CA PRO A 73 -15.05 6.31 7.02
C PRO A 73 -13.65 5.73 6.86
N LYS A 74 -13.55 4.49 6.36
CA LYS A 74 -12.26 3.89 6.01
C LYS A 74 -12.17 3.76 4.50
N GLU A 75 -11.32 4.58 3.90
CA GLU A 75 -10.98 4.53 2.49
C GLU A 75 -10.01 3.36 2.21
N SER A 76 -10.15 2.77 1.03
CA SER A 76 -9.27 1.75 0.46
C SER A 76 -9.10 2.06 -1.03
N GLY A 77 -7.92 1.77 -1.58
CA GLY A 77 -7.60 2.01 -2.99
C GLY A 77 -6.90 3.34 -3.27
N ASN A 78 -6.66 3.62 -4.55
CA ASN A 78 -5.78 4.70 -4.99
C ASN A 78 -6.43 5.54 -6.09
N TYR A 79 -6.80 6.76 -5.73
CA TYR A 79 -7.73 7.58 -6.48
C TYR A 79 -7.05 8.48 -7.51
N PHE A 80 -6.54 7.88 -8.58
CA PHE A 80 -5.77 8.58 -9.61
C PHE A 80 -6.63 9.20 -10.73
N VAL A 81 -6.38 10.47 -11.06
CA VAL A 81 -6.95 11.15 -12.24
C VAL A 81 -6.64 10.34 -13.49
N GLY A 82 -7.63 10.15 -14.33
CA GLY A 82 -7.48 9.41 -15.58
C GLY A 82 -7.36 7.89 -15.46
N VAL A 83 -7.24 7.31 -14.25
CA VAL A 83 -7.29 5.85 -14.02
C VAL A 83 -8.74 5.45 -13.76
N ALA A 84 -9.17 4.31 -14.29
CA ALA A 84 -10.49 3.77 -13.95
C ALA A 84 -10.43 3.07 -12.58
N LEU A 85 -11.39 3.37 -11.70
CA LEU A 85 -11.52 2.69 -10.41
C LEU A 85 -11.89 1.22 -10.61
N ASN A 86 -11.46 0.38 -9.67
CA ASN A 86 -11.73 -1.05 -9.63
C ASN A 86 -12.29 -1.46 -8.26
N ALA A 87 -12.59 -2.76 -8.09
CA ALA A 87 -13.23 -3.27 -6.87
C ALA A 87 -12.44 -3.05 -5.56
N ALA A 88 -11.13 -2.79 -5.62
CA ALA A 88 -10.32 -2.44 -4.44
C ALA A 88 -10.49 -0.97 -3.99
N ASP A 89 -10.90 -0.10 -4.91
CA ASP A 89 -11.16 1.33 -4.68
C ASP A 89 -12.54 1.47 -4.03
N SER A 90 -12.56 1.50 -2.70
CA SER A 90 -13.79 1.40 -1.90
C SER A 90 -13.75 2.25 -0.63
N VAL A 91 -14.92 2.46 -0.05
CA VAL A 91 -15.10 3.22 1.20
C VAL A 91 -16.01 2.43 2.14
N ILE A 92 -15.50 2.10 3.32
CA ILE A 92 -16.29 1.43 4.36
C ILE A 92 -16.94 2.50 5.24
N ILE A 93 -18.27 2.43 5.35
CA ILE A 93 -19.09 3.26 6.23
C ILE A 93 -19.89 2.38 7.21
N LYS A 94 -20.53 2.99 8.21
CA LYS A 94 -21.41 2.30 9.18
C LYS A 94 -22.86 2.72 8.97
N ALA A 95 -23.77 1.74 9.08
CA ALA A 95 -25.20 1.92 9.02
C ALA A 95 -25.86 1.35 10.28
N THR A 96 -26.91 2.02 10.77
CA THR A 96 -27.78 1.54 11.85
C THR A 96 -29.13 1.17 11.27
N VAL A 97 -29.43 -0.13 11.25
CA VAL A 97 -30.58 -0.73 10.58
C VAL A 97 -31.72 -0.92 11.59
N THR A 98 -32.88 -0.33 11.29
CA THR A 98 -34.11 -0.46 12.08
C THR A 98 -35.05 -1.52 11.52
N THR A 99 -34.98 -1.84 10.23
CA THR A 99 -35.79 -2.89 9.60
C THR A 99 -34.95 -3.69 8.60
N PRO A 100 -34.86 -5.03 8.76
CA PRO A 100 -34.20 -5.93 7.80
C PRO A 100 -34.78 -5.78 6.38
N GLY A 101 -33.97 -6.04 5.36
CA GLY A 101 -34.40 -5.97 3.97
C GLY A 101 -33.26 -5.74 2.99
N SER A 102 -33.61 -5.58 1.72
CA SER A 102 -32.71 -5.19 0.64
C SER A 102 -32.31 -3.71 0.73
N TYR A 103 -31.06 -3.39 0.41
CA TYR A 103 -30.60 -2.01 0.29
C TYR A 103 -29.86 -1.80 -1.03
N THR A 104 -29.90 -0.58 -1.53
CA THR A 104 -28.97 -0.06 -2.53
C THR A 104 -28.60 1.35 -2.10
N ILE A 105 -27.30 1.59 -1.96
CA ILE A 105 -26.71 2.86 -1.57
C ILE A 105 -25.86 3.31 -2.75
N THR A 106 -25.99 4.57 -3.13
CA THR A 106 -25.27 5.18 -4.26
C THR A 106 -24.95 6.62 -3.89
N THR A 107 -23.74 7.09 -4.17
CA THR A 107 -23.37 8.48 -3.92
C THR A 107 -23.88 9.41 -5.02
N ASN A 108 -23.89 10.71 -4.75
CA ASN A 108 -23.80 11.71 -5.82
C ASN A 108 -22.61 11.40 -6.77
N ALA A 109 -22.79 11.70 -8.05
CA ALA A 109 -21.74 11.62 -9.06
C ALA A 109 -20.87 12.88 -9.00
N VAL A 110 -19.60 12.73 -8.66
CA VAL A 110 -18.66 13.85 -8.51
C VAL A 110 -17.31 13.46 -9.11
N ASN A 111 -16.68 14.41 -9.81
CA ASN A 111 -15.38 14.23 -10.46
C ASN A 111 -15.32 13.04 -11.46
N GLY A 112 -16.46 12.59 -11.99
CA GLY A 112 -16.54 11.39 -12.84
C GLY A 112 -16.64 10.05 -12.08
N ILE A 113 -16.80 10.10 -10.75
CA ILE A 113 -16.85 8.94 -9.84
C ILE A 113 -18.21 8.82 -9.15
N ILE A 114 -18.65 7.57 -8.95
CA ILE A 114 -19.76 7.16 -8.10
C ILE A 114 -19.29 6.00 -7.22
N PHE A 115 -19.72 5.96 -5.95
CA PHE A 115 -19.57 4.79 -5.09
C PHE A 115 -20.93 4.12 -4.87
N THR A 116 -20.98 2.78 -4.91
CA THR A 116 -22.22 1.99 -4.80
C THR A 116 -22.06 0.79 -3.87
N ALA A 117 -23.14 0.39 -3.20
CA ALA A 117 -23.27 -0.92 -2.57
C ALA A 117 -24.72 -1.40 -2.64
N SER A 118 -24.91 -2.71 -2.82
CA SER A 118 -26.22 -3.35 -2.76
C SER A 118 -26.11 -4.67 -1.99
N GLY A 119 -27.15 -5.02 -1.25
CA GLY A 119 -27.18 -6.25 -0.47
C GLY A 119 -28.45 -6.39 0.35
N THR A 120 -28.41 -7.24 1.38
CA THR A 120 -29.51 -7.40 2.34
C THR A 120 -28.97 -7.30 3.76
N PHE A 121 -29.69 -6.58 4.62
CA PHE A 121 -29.53 -6.66 6.07
C PHE A 121 -30.47 -7.73 6.61
N ALA A 122 -29.91 -8.79 7.22
CA ALA A 122 -30.68 -9.92 7.74
C ALA A 122 -31.29 -9.66 9.14
N ALA A 123 -30.86 -8.61 9.84
CA ALA A 123 -31.31 -8.23 11.16
C ALA A 123 -31.25 -6.71 11.35
N SER A 124 -31.90 -6.19 12.39
CA SER A 124 -31.67 -4.84 12.90
C SER A 124 -30.36 -4.78 13.71
N GLY A 125 -29.72 -3.60 13.78
CA GLY A 125 -28.44 -3.41 14.46
C GLY A 125 -27.45 -2.55 13.69
N GLN A 126 -26.19 -2.55 14.11
CA GLN A 126 -25.12 -1.84 13.39
C GLN A 126 -24.40 -2.76 12.41
N PHE A 127 -24.20 -2.27 11.19
CA PHE A 127 -23.51 -2.97 10.11
C PHE A 127 -22.48 -2.08 9.43
N THR A 128 -21.39 -2.68 8.95
CA THR A 128 -20.45 -2.05 8.03
C THR A 128 -20.92 -2.25 6.59
N VAL A 129 -20.89 -1.20 5.77
CA VAL A 129 -21.19 -1.24 4.34
C VAL A 129 -19.95 -0.80 3.57
N THR A 130 -19.45 -1.65 2.67
CA THR A 130 -18.36 -1.31 1.75
C THR A 130 -18.96 -0.79 0.44
N LEU A 131 -18.82 0.51 0.19
CA LEU A 131 -19.17 1.13 -1.09
C LEU A 131 -18.01 0.93 -2.08
N ILE A 132 -18.27 0.31 -3.23
CA ILE A 132 -17.31 0.10 -4.31
C ILE A 132 -17.38 1.29 -5.27
N GLY A 133 -16.22 1.87 -5.58
CA GLY A 133 -16.07 2.99 -6.51
C GLY A 133 -16.06 2.54 -7.96
N ALA A 134 -16.64 3.36 -8.82
CA ALA A 134 -16.64 3.18 -10.27
C ALA A 134 -16.51 4.52 -11.00
N GLY A 135 -15.98 4.47 -12.22
CA GLY A 135 -15.73 5.64 -13.06
C GLY A 135 -14.24 5.94 -13.21
N LYS A 136 -13.92 7.13 -13.72
CA LYS A 136 -12.56 7.61 -13.98
C LYS A 136 -12.47 9.07 -13.52
N PRO A 137 -11.55 9.45 -12.61
CA PRO A 137 -11.53 10.80 -12.06
C PRO A 137 -11.06 11.82 -13.09
N ASN A 138 -11.72 12.96 -13.17
CA ASN A 138 -11.47 13.99 -14.19
C ASN A 138 -10.42 15.03 -13.76
N ALA A 139 -10.35 15.36 -12.46
CA ALA A 139 -9.48 16.39 -11.90
C ALA A 139 -8.89 15.97 -10.54
N ALA A 140 -7.76 16.57 -10.17
CA ALA A 140 -7.14 16.37 -8.86
C ALA A 140 -7.76 17.30 -7.80
N GLY A 141 -7.64 16.91 -6.52
CA GLY A 141 -8.18 17.65 -5.37
C GLY A 141 -9.09 16.81 -4.48
N GLY A 142 -9.54 17.40 -3.37
CA GLY A 142 -10.51 16.77 -2.47
C GLY A 142 -11.94 16.98 -2.95
N PHE A 143 -12.71 15.89 -3.08
CA PHE A 143 -14.11 15.93 -3.51
C PHE A 143 -15.00 15.19 -2.51
N SER A 144 -16.13 15.78 -2.14
CA SER A 144 -17.05 15.21 -1.16
C SER A 144 -18.15 14.36 -1.79
N PHE A 145 -18.37 13.19 -1.19
CA PHE A 145 -19.40 12.23 -1.58
C PHE A 145 -20.44 12.10 -0.47
N THR A 146 -21.70 12.00 -0.87
CA THR A 146 -22.87 11.83 -0.01
C THR A 146 -23.62 10.57 -0.50
N PRO A 147 -23.58 9.45 0.23
CA PRO A 147 -24.29 8.21 -0.06
C PRO A 147 -25.78 8.32 0.28
N GLY A 148 -26.64 8.00 -0.69
CA GLY A 148 -28.09 8.11 -0.55
C GLY A 148 -28.59 9.56 -0.46
N THR A 149 -29.88 9.73 -0.19
CA THR A 149 -30.52 11.04 -0.02
C THR A 149 -30.23 11.62 1.36
N GLY A 150 -29.21 12.47 1.47
CA GLY A 150 -28.87 13.16 2.73
C GLY A 150 -28.11 12.29 3.76
N GLY A 151 -27.40 11.26 3.30
CA GLY A 151 -26.54 10.45 4.16
C GLY A 151 -25.28 11.20 4.64
N CYS A 152 -24.40 10.47 5.33
CA CYS A 152 -23.18 11.03 5.90
C CYS A 152 -22.12 11.34 4.85
N LYS A 153 -21.35 12.41 5.01
CA LYS A 153 -20.35 12.86 4.04
C LYS A 153 -18.98 12.25 4.31
N PHE A 154 -18.28 11.90 3.25
CA PHE A 154 -16.84 11.62 3.24
C PHE A 154 -16.18 12.38 2.09
N ALA A 155 -14.84 12.44 2.05
CA ALA A 155 -14.12 13.18 1.02
C ALA A 155 -12.92 12.38 0.51
N ILE A 156 -12.88 12.12 -0.80
CA ILE A 156 -11.78 11.41 -1.46
C ILE A 156 -10.84 12.44 -2.09
N ASN A 157 -9.53 12.27 -1.90
CA ASN A 157 -8.52 13.11 -2.51
C ASN A 157 -7.99 12.48 -3.81
N PHE A 158 -8.31 13.07 -4.95
CA PHE A 158 -7.91 12.59 -6.28
C PHE A 158 -6.60 13.22 -6.76
N ILE A 159 -5.78 12.44 -7.47
CA ILE A 159 -4.34 12.71 -7.61
C ILE A 159 -3.82 12.39 -9.05
N THR A 160 -3.00 13.24 -9.66
CA THR A 160 -2.99 13.51 -11.12
C THR A 160 -2.50 12.44 -12.15
N GLN A 161 -2.05 11.24 -11.73
CA GLN A 161 -1.28 10.23 -12.51
C GLN A 161 0.14 10.67 -13.00
N PRO A 162 1.23 9.92 -12.70
CA PRO A 162 2.59 10.28 -13.13
C PRO A 162 2.73 10.43 -14.65
N VAL A 163 3.41 11.49 -15.11
CA VAL A 163 3.67 11.77 -16.53
C VAL A 163 5.17 11.71 -16.84
N SER A 164 5.54 11.34 -18.07
CA SER A 164 6.94 11.31 -18.52
C SER A 164 7.43 12.71 -18.93
N PHE A 165 8.60 13.11 -18.43
CA PHE A 165 9.17 14.45 -18.63
C PHE A 165 10.07 14.58 -19.88
N ASP A 166 10.15 15.80 -20.44
CA ASP A 166 11.12 16.17 -21.51
C ASP A 166 12.39 16.85 -20.94
N CYS A 167 12.62 16.73 -19.63
CA CYS A 167 13.84 17.22 -18.96
C CYS A 167 14.98 16.22 -19.23
N LYS A 168 15.79 16.48 -20.27
CA LYS A 168 16.57 15.43 -20.99
C LYS A 168 17.81 14.86 -20.30
N GLU A 169 18.18 15.30 -19.11
CA GLU A 169 19.33 14.74 -18.39
C GLU A 169 18.86 13.92 -17.18
N CYS A 170 19.47 12.75 -16.99
CA CYS A 170 18.98 11.66 -16.14
C CYS A 170 17.68 10.97 -16.62
N THR A 171 17.67 10.35 -17.80
CA THR A 171 16.48 9.66 -18.38
C THR A 171 15.78 8.65 -17.46
N TYR A 172 16.48 8.10 -16.46
CA TYR A 172 15.94 7.15 -15.48
C TYR A 172 15.85 7.72 -14.06
N LEU A 173 16.43 8.89 -13.78
CA LEU A 173 16.30 9.56 -12.48
C LEU A 173 16.17 11.07 -12.70
N PRO A 174 15.13 11.53 -13.44
CA PRO A 174 15.03 12.94 -13.83
C PRO A 174 14.81 13.79 -12.59
N VAL A 175 15.76 14.68 -12.28
CA VAL A 175 15.59 15.66 -11.20
C VAL A 175 15.77 17.06 -11.76
N CYS A 176 14.66 17.77 -11.86
CA CYS A 176 14.60 19.14 -12.37
C CYS A 176 13.94 20.07 -11.35
N VAL A 177 14.04 21.38 -11.60
CA VAL A 177 13.40 22.46 -10.82
C VAL A 177 11.98 22.04 -10.45
N GLY A 178 11.64 22.12 -9.15
CA GLY A 178 10.29 21.88 -8.61
C GLY A 178 9.74 20.45 -8.64
N SER A 179 10.49 19.44 -9.10
CA SER A 179 10.01 18.04 -9.15
C SER A 179 9.48 17.58 -7.78
N LYS A 180 8.31 16.93 -7.71
CA LYS A 180 7.74 16.44 -6.44
C LYS A 180 7.31 14.99 -6.47
N TYR A 181 7.58 14.31 -5.38
CA TYR A 181 7.34 12.89 -5.16
C TYR A 181 6.66 12.68 -3.80
N GLN A 182 5.70 11.76 -3.73
CA GLN A 182 5.11 11.33 -2.46
C GLN A 182 5.05 9.80 -2.46
N TYR A 183 5.55 9.22 -1.38
CA TYR A 183 5.79 7.80 -1.23
C TYR A 183 4.92 7.23 -0.10
N SER A 184 4.49 5.99 -0.27
CA SER A 184 4.00 5.15 0.82
C SER A 184 5.21 4.50 1.45
N ASP A 185 5.45 4.78 2.71
CA ASP A 185 6.48 4.12 3.47
C ASP A 185 5.80 3.14 4.44
N THR A 186 6.17 1.87 4.36
CA THR A 186 5.87 0.91 5.43
C THR A 186 6.85 1.17 6.56
N VAL A 187 6.43 1.96 7.55
CA VAL A 187 7.26 2.29 8.72
C VAL A 187 7.41 1.04 9.57
N PHE A 188 8.67 0.68 9.78
CA PHE A 188 9.08 -0.33 10.75
C PHE A 188 9.65 0.38 11.98
N THR A 189 9.14 0.03 13.16
CA THR A 189 9.82 0.31 14.43
C THR A 189 10.56 -0.95 14.86
N PRO A 190 11.89 -1.05 14.68
CA PRO A 190 12.65 -2.19 15.16
C PRO A 190 12.62 -2.19 16.70
N ASN A 191 11.84 -3.08 17.30
CA ASN A 191 12.17 -3.59 18.61
C ASN A 191 12.90 -4.91 18.41
N PHE A 192 14.24 -4.89 18.55
CA PHE A 192 15.10 -6.06 18.38
C PHE A 192 14.77 -7.23 19.33
N LEU A 193 13.93 -7.00 20.34
CA LEU A 193 13.48 -7.98 21.33
C LEU A 193 12.02 -8.43 21.16
N ASP A 194 11.26 -7.86 20.21
CA ASP A 194 9.81 -8.09 20.11
C ASP A 194 9.41 -8.98 18.93
N THR A 195 8.37 -9.78 19.16
CA THR A 195 7.68 -10.58 18.15
C THR A 195 6.39 -9.92 17.64
N GLY A 196 5.93 -8.86 18.31
CA GLY A 196 4.79 -8.02 17.96
C GLY A 196 5.04 -7.14 16.74
N PHE A 197 4.68 -7.65 15.56
CA PHE A 197 4.69 -6.89 14.31
C PHE A 197 3.52 -5.89 14.26
N THR A 198 3.82 -4.59 14.26
CA THR A 198 2.89 -3.56 13.80
C THR A 198 3.46 -2.87 12.58
N SER A 199 2.79 -3.01 11.44
CA SER A 199 3.09 -2.21 10.25
C SER A 199 2.26 -0.93 10.30
N GLN A 200 2.92 0.22 10.31
CA GLN A 200 2.25 1.50 10.17
C GLN A 200 2.62 2.08 8.80
N THR A 201 1.61 2.29 7.94
CA THR A 201 1.82 3.03 6.70
C THR A 201 1.92 4.52 7.01
N SER A 202 3.01 5.17 6.61
CA SER A 202 3.12 6.63 6.64
C SER A 202 3.17 7.20 5.21
N LEU A 203 2.72 8.45 5.09
CA LEU A 203 2.80 9.21 3.84
C LEU A 203 4.02 10.12 3.91
N ARG A 204 5.09 9.80 3.19
CA ARG A 204 6.23 10.69 3.06
C ARG A 204 6.04 11.59 1.84
N LYS A 205 6.15 12.90 2.03
CA LYS A 205 6.16 13.90 0.97
C LYS A 205 7.58 14.39 0.77
N VAL A 206 8.00 14.51 -0.48
CA VAL A 206 9.32 14.99 -0.89
C VAL A 206 9.13 15.96 -2.04
N ASP A 207 9.13 17.24 -1.71
CA ASP A 207 9.16 18.31 -2.69
C ASP A 207 10.63 18.70 -2.91
N TYR A 208 11.15 18.61 -4.14
CA TYR A 208 12.55 18.96 -4.41
C TYR A 208 12.71 20.45 -4.68
N ILE A 209 13.37 21.15 -3.75
CA ILE A 209 13.80 22.53 -3.97
C ILE A 209 15.07 22.48 -4.82
N SER A 210 14.98 22.86 -6.08
CA SER A 210 16.17 23.20 -6.85
C SER A 210 16.79 24.49 -6.31
N SER A 211 18.08 24.43 -6.04
CA SER A 211 18.92 25.63 -6.00
C SER A 211 19.74 25.71 -7.29
N ALA A 212 20.49 26.79 -7.50
CA ALA A 212 21.33 26.92 -8.70
C ALA A 212 22.28 25.71 -8.84
N ASP A 213 22.46 25.25 -10.08
CA ASP A 213 23.45 24.24 -10.44
C ASP A 213 24.83 24.61 -9.87
N THR A 214 25.58 23.61 -9.40
CA THR A 214 26.93 23.79 -8.89
C THR A 214 27.94 23.05 -9.76
N ILE A 215 29.22 23.44 -9.67
CA ILE A 215 30.31 22.71 -10.30
C ILE A 215 31.11 21.98 -9.21
N ILE A 216 31.26 20.67 -9.35
CA ILE A 216 32.10 19.82 -8.48
C ILE A 216 33.03 19.04 -9.42
N ASP A 217 34.33 19.12 -9.17
CA ASP A 217 35.39 18.47 -9.97
C ASP A 217 35.24 18.68 -11.50
N GLY A 218 34.88 19.91 -11.89
CA GLY A 218 34.69 20.32 -13.29
C GLY A 218 33.41 19.81 -13.95
N ARG A 219 32.49 19.16 -13.22
CA ARG A 219 31.20 18.68 -13.71
C ARG A 219 30.05 19.47 -13.10
N VAL A 220 29.00 19.69 -13.89
CA VAL A 220 27.76 20.34 -13.43
C VAL A 220 26.90 19.33 -12.66
N PHE A 221 26.52 19.68 -11.44
CA PHE A 221 25.61 18.92 -10.59
C PHE A 221 24.35 19.75 -10.30
N LYS A 222 23.18 19.12 -10.43
CA LYS A 222 21.90 19.64 -9.94
C LYS A 222 21.91 19.62 -8.42
N LYS A 223 21.85 20.79 -7.77
CA LYS A 223 21.81 20.91 -6.31
C LYS A 223 20.37 20.89 -5.81
N ILE A 224 20.06 19.85 -5.04
CA ILE A 224 18.71 19.39 -4.74
C ILE A 224 18.51 19.43 -3.21
N GLY A 225 17.59 20.26 -2.74
CA GLY A 225 17.11 20.26 -1.35
C GLY A 225 15.81 19.47 -1.22
N LEU A 226 15.53 18.96 -0.02
CA LEU A 226 14.28 18.29 0.33
C LEU A 226 13.40 19.26 1.14
N ASP A 227 12.20 19.57 0.70
CA ASP A 227 11.17 20.24 1.50
C ASP A 227 10.24 19.18 2.12
N ASP A 228 10.78 18.43 3.08
CA ASP A 228 10.03 17.49 3.92
C ASP A 228 9.82 18.00 5.36
N GLY A 229 10.17 19.27 5.62
CA GLY A 229 10.07 19.93 6.92
C GLY A 229 11.08 19.43 7.97
N ILE A 230 11.98 18.50 7.61
CA ILE A 230 12.91 17.84 8.54
C ILE A 230 14.35 17.99 8.04
N SER A 231 14.61 17.76 6.75
CA SER A 231 15.95 17.82 6.17
C SER A 231 16.38 19.25 5.84
N THR A 232 17.54 19.65 6.32
CA THR A 232 18.27 20.86 5.89
C THR A 232 19.39 20.57 4.90
N ASN A 233 19.58 19.28 4.55
CA ASN A 233 20.69 18.82 3.72
C ASN A 233 20.37 18.86 2.23
N TYR A 234 21.42 19.06 1.42
CA TYR A 234 21.37 19.03 -0.04
C TYR A 234 22.05 17.77 -0.58
N SER A 235 21.44 17.17 -1.60
CA SER A 235 22.11 16.23 -2.50
C SER A 235 22.49 16.92 -3.82
N TYR A 236 23.37 16.28 -4.57
CA TYR A 236 23.94 16.79 -5.81
C TYR A 236 23.89 15.68 -6.85
N THR A 237 23.09 15.82 -7.90
CA THR A 237 22.93 14.80 -8.94
C THR A 237 23.58 15.24 -10.25
N ASN A 238 24.43 14.39 -10.82
CA ASN A 238 24.96 14.54 -12.18
C ASN A 238 24.57 13.30 -12.99
N CYS A 239 24.25 13.50 -14.27
CA CYS A 239 24.11 12.40 -15.21
C CYS A 239 25.00 12.60 -16.43
N PHE A 240 25.80 11.59 -16.73
CA PHE A 240 26.73 11.63 -17.85
C PHE A 240 26.82 10.24 -18.50
N ASN A 241 26.68 10.18 -19.83
CA ASN A 241 26.71 8.93 -20.60
C ASN A 241 25.82 7.80 -20.05
N GLY A 242 24.61 8.14 -19.60
CA GLY A 242 23.66 7.20 -18.99
C GLY A 242 24.04 6.69 -17.59
N GLN A 243 25.10 7.22 -16.97
CA GLN A 243 25.40 7.00 -15.56
C GLN A 243 24.79 8.13 -14.73
N THR A 244 24.06 7.78 -13.66
CA THR A 244 23.57 8.70 -12.63
C THR A 244 24.49 8.63 -11.43
N THR A 245 25.04 9.77 -11.00
CA THR A 245 25.88 9.90 -9.81
C THR A 245 25.22 10.87 -8.83
N VAL A 246 25.12 10.47 -7.57
CA VAL A 246 24.56 11.28 -6.48
C VAL A 246 25.62 11.48 -5.40
N LEU A 247 25.80 12.74 -5.00
CA LEU A 247 26.63 13.13 -3.86
C LEU A 247 25.75 13.73 -2.77
N ALA A 248 26.12 13.53 -1.50
CA ALA A 248 25.59 14.28 -0.38
C ALA A 248 26.65 14.37 0.74
N TYR A 249 26.56 15.39 1.59
CA TYR A 249 27.57 15.66 2.62
C TYR A 249 26.89 15.96 3.96
N ASN A 250 27.55 15.59 5.06
CA ASN A 250 27.11 15.84 6.43
C ASN A 250 25.68 15.36 6.75
N LEU A 251 25.27 14.22 6.16
CA LEU A 251 23.94 13.68 6.39
C LEU A 251 23.82 13.18 7.85
N GLN A 252 23.00 13.87 8.63
CA GLN A 252 22.72 13.52 10.02
C GLN A 252 21.70 12.39 10.09
N SER A 253 22.03 11.30 10.78
CA SER A 253 21.06 10.27 11.16
C SER A 253 20.46 10.60 12.53
N THR A 254 19.13 10.69 12.61
CA THR A 254 18.40 10.76 13.88
C THR A 254 18.54 9.48 14.70
N THR A 255 18.90 8.37 14.06
CA THR A 255 19.10 7.06 14.69
C THR A 255 20.60 6.82 14.91
N TYR A 256 21.00 6.55 16.15
CA TYR A 256 22.39 6.32 16.59
C TYR A 256 23.36 7.52 16.53
N GLY A 257 22.92 8.73 16.16
CA GLY A 257 23.75 9.94 16.22
C GLY A 257 24.95 9.98 15.27
N ASN A 258 24.99 9.08 14.28
CA ASN A 258 26.04 9.05 13.26
C ASN A 258 25.84 10.17 12.23
N VAL A 259 26.94 10.80 11.82
CA VAL A 259 26.96 11.80 10.75
C VAL A 259 27.71 11.22 9.56
N LEU A 260 26.97 10.79 8.55
CA LEU A 260 27.55 10.30 7.29
C LEU A 260 28.24 11.48 6.60
N THR A 261 29.56 11.50 6.68
CA THR A 261 30.40 12.66 6.30
C THR A 261 30.30 12.96 4.81
N ALA A 262 30.38 11.92 3.98
CA ALA A 262 30.16 11.98 2.55
C ALA A 262 29.47 10.69 2.07
N PHE A 263 28.49 10.91 1.20
CA PHE A 263 27.84 9.90 0.37
C PHE A 263 28.23 10.20 -1.09
N ASN A 264 28.79 9.22 -1.78
CA ASN A 264 29.14 9.31 -3.20
C ASN A 264 28.82 7.97 -3.84
N THR A 265 27.81 7.94 -4.70
CA THR A 265 27.29 6.72 -5.30
C THR A 265 26.99 6.91 -6.77
N ILE A 266 27.12 5.81 -7.51
CA ILE A 266 26.55 5.66 -8.83
C ILE A 266 25.22 4.94 -8.66
N GLU A 267 24.11 5.66 -8.52
CA GLU A 267 22.80 5.04 -8.31
C GLU A 267 22.41 4.09 -9.45
N LEU A 268 22.77 4.46 -10.70
CA LEU A 268 22.37 3.70 -11.89
C LEU A 268 23.34 3.88 -13.06
N LYS A 269 23.70 2.77 -13.70
CA LYS A 269 24.34 2.73 -15.03
C LYS A 269 23.32 2.35 -16.10
N ALA A 270 22.45 3.27 -16.49
CA ALA A 270 21.30 3.02 -17.35
C ALA A 270 21.66 2.46 -18.75
N ASN A 271 22.86 2.76 -19.26
CA ASN A 271 23.37 2.22 -20.52
C ASN A 271 24.01 0.82 -20.40
N ALA A 272 24.28 0.33 -19.19
CA ALA A 272 24.90 -0.98 -18.98
C ALA A 272 23.88 -2.13 -19.13
N GLY A 273 24.37 -3.31 -19.51
CA GLY A 273 23.56 -4.52 -19.70
C GLY A 273 23.09 -5.16 -18.38
N GLU A 274 22.14 -6.09 -18.49
CA GLU A 274 21.77 -6.97 -17.37
C GLU A 274 22.98 -7.78 -16.87
N GLY A 275 23.03 -8.04 -15.56
CA GLY A 275 24.18 -8.67 -14.89
C GLY A 275 25.37 -7.73 -14.63
N THR A 276 25.33 -6.47 -15.09
CA THR A 276 26.41 -5.52 -14.76
C THR A 276 26.34 -5.11 -13.29
N SER A 277 27.44 -5.28 -12.56
CA SER A 277 27.59 -4.84 -11.18
C SER A 277 28.63 -3.72 -11.03
N TRP A 278 28.50 -2.92 -9.97
CA TRP A 278 29.51 -1.97 -9.51
C TRP A 278 29.43 -1.79 -7.99
N LYS A 279 30.41 -1.11 -7.41
CA LYS A 279 30.52 -0.94 -5.96
C LYS A 279 30.76 0.52 -5.60
N ASP A 280 30.09 0.95 -4.55
CA ASP A 280 30.25 2.27 -3.94
C ASP A 280 30.63 2.11 -2.46
N THR A 281 31.34 3.11 -1.91
CA THR A 281 31.79 3.13 -0.51
C THR A 281 31.44 4.48 0.11
N SER A 282 30.75 4.44 1.25
CA SER A 282 30.29 5.63 1.98
C SER A 282 30.87 5.66 3.40
N VAL A 283 31.22 6.84 3.89
CA VAL A 283 32.01 7.00 5.13
C VAL A 283 31.12 7.43 6.29
N ILE A 284 30.82 6.49 7.19
CA ILE A 284 29.92 6.69 8.35
C ILE A 284 30.56 7.62 9.38
N ASN A 285 31.85 7.41 9.64
CA ASN A 285 32.71 8.23 10.49
C ASN A 285 34.17 7.92 10.14
N ALA A 286 35.14 8.42 10.91
CA ALA A 286 36.56 8.23 10.62
C ALA A 286 37.06 6.76 10.58
N VAL A 287 36.27 5.79 11.06
CA VAL A 287 36.68 4.38 11.20
C VAL A 287 35.71 3.34 10.61
N ASN A 288 34.44 3.71 10.36
CA ASN A 288 33.41 2.78 9.90
C ASN A 288 32.88 3.14 8.49
N TYR A 289 32.63 2.12 7.67
CA TYR A 289 32.34 2.25 6.23
C TYR A 289 31.10 1.46 5.84
N PHE A 290 30.27 2.01 4.95
CA PHE A 290 29.23 1.27 4.21
C PHE A 290 29.75 0.89 2.82
N TYR A 291 29.51 -0.35 2.42
CA TYR A 291 29.78 -0.86 1.08
C TYR A 291 28.49 -1.36 0.44
N ASN A 292 28.16 -0.77 -0.71
CA ASN A 292 27.03 -1.16 -1.54
C ASN A 292 27.53 -1.84 -2.81
N THR A 293 26.98 -3.00 -3.16
CA THR A 293 27.19 -3.65 -4.46
C THR A 293 25.90 -3.59 -5.26
N HIS A 294 25.86 -2.73 -6.26
CA HIS A 294 24.72 -2.51 -7.14
C HIS A 294 24.82 -3.48 -8.32
N THR A 295 23.70 -4.08 -8.75
CA THR A 295 23.63 -4.99 -9.90
C THR A 295 22.33 -4.76 -10.68
N ILE A 296 22.42 -4.58 -12.00
CA ILE A 296 21.23 -4.52 -12.86
C ILE A 296 20.70 -5.95 -13.05
N ILE A 297 19.55 -6.26 -12.45
CA ILE A 297 18.93 -7.58 -12.52
C ILE A 297 18.10 -7.74 -13.81
N LYS A 298 17.28 -6.72 -14.12
CA LYS A 298 16.42 -6.70 -15.31
C LYS A 298 16.28 -5.29 -15.89
N LYS A 299 16.03 -5.19 -17.20
CA LYS A 299 15.76 -3.96 -17.94
C LYS A 299 14.52 -4.10 -18.82
N GLY A 300 13.86 -2.98 -19.12
CA GLY A 300 12.73 -2.95 -20.05
C GLY A 300 11.44 -3.57 -19.52
N ILE A 301 11.37 -3.93 -18.23
CA ILE A 301 10.22 -4.64 -17.66
C ILE A 301 9.02 -3.71 -17.46
N GLY A 302 7.83 -4.30 -17.41
CA GLY A 302 6.64 -3.66 -16.86
C GLY A 302 6.57 -3.84 -15.34
N ARG A 303 6.12 -2.82 -14.61
CA ARG A 303 5.80 -2.89 -13.17
C ARG A 303 4.49 -2.15 -12.95
N THR A 304 3.52 -2.79 -12.29
CA THR A 304 2.25 -2.12 -11.93
C THR A 304 2.27 -1.84 -10.43
N LEU A 305 2.15 -0.57 -10.04
CA LEU A 305 2.07 -0.14 -8.65
C LEU A 305 0.77 0.62 -8.46
N LEU A 306 -0.02 0.25 -7.44
CA LEU A 306 -1.24 0.97 -7.06
C LEU A 306 -2.26 1.15 -8.22
N GLY A 307 -2.26 0.22 -9.19
CA GLY A 307 -3.10 0.27 -10.39
C GLY A 307 -2.49 1.03 -11.59
N VAL A 308 -1.37 1.73 -11.40
CA VAL A 308 -0.64 2.45 -12.46
C VAL A 308 0.43 1.54 -13.07
N ALA A 309 0.40 1.39 -14.40
CA ALA A 309 1.36 0.58 -15.15
C ALA A 309 2.56 1.43 -15.61
N TYR A 310 3.75 1.08 -15.12
CA TYR A 310 5.03 1.67 -15.50
C TYR A 310 5.74 0.77 -16.51
N ASN A 311 6.14 1.33 -17.64
CA ASN A 311 6.84 0.64 -18.72
C ASN A 311 8.32 1.02 -18.75
N ASN A 312 9.15 0.18 -19.40
CA ASN A 312 10.59 0.40 -19.55
C ASN A 312 11.36 0.52 -18.22
N VAL A 313 10.95 -0.22 -17.19
CA VAL A 313 11.55 -0.18 -15.85
C VAL A 313 12.90 -0.92 -15.83
N ILE A 314 13.85 -0.42 -15.05
CA ILE A 314 15.08 -1.13 -14.69
C ILE A 314 14.96 -1.57 -13.23
N LEU A 315 15.27 -2.84 -12.96
CA LEU A 315 15.43 -3.38 -11.61
C LEU A 315 16.92 -3.43 -11.25
N VAL A 316 17.31 -2.68 -10.23
CA VAL A 316 18.66 -2.72 -9.62
C VAL A 316 18.55 -3.34 -8.25
N ARG A 317 19.32 -4.40 -7.99
CA ARG A 317 19.56 -4.90 -6.63
C ARG A 317 20.78 -4.21 -6.05
N VAL A 318 20.71 -3.80 -4.80
CA VAL A 318 21.85 -3.26 -4.05
C VAL A 318 22.03 -4.07 -2.77
N ASP A 319 23.07 -4.89 -2.74
CA ASP A 319 23.50 -5.61 -1.54
C ASP A 319 24.32 -4.68 -0.64
N ALA A 320 23.89 -4.52 0.60
CA ALA A 320 24.45 -3.57 1.55
C ALA A 320 25.23 -4.29 2.66
N SER A 321 26.38 -3.73 3.03
CA SER A 321 27.22 -4.25 4.11
C SER A 321 27.94 -3.12 4.84
N ALA A 322 28.15 -3.28 6.14
CA ALA A 322 28.86 -2.32 6.99
C ALA A 322 30.13 -2.95 7.54
N LEU A 323 31.26 -2.22 7.49
CA LEU A 323 32.50 -2.59 8.15
C LEU A 323 32.63 -1.80 9.44
N PHE A 324 32.57 -2.52 10.56
CA PHE A 324 32.82 -1.96 11.88
C PHE A 324 34.25 -2.32 12.32
N VAL A 325 35.08 -1.28 12.42
CA VAL A 325 36.46 -1.38 12.93
C VAL A 325 36.51 -1.09 14.43
N ASN A 326 35.59 -0.26 14.93
CA ASN A 326 35.37 -0.05 16.35
C ASN A 326 33.86 0.10 16.66
N PRO A 327 33.22 -0.88 17.34
CA PRO A 327 33.78 -2.18 17.77
C PRO A 327 34.18 -3.06 16.56
N PRO A 328 35.16 -3.97 16.71
CA PRO A 328 35.69 -4.77 15.60
C PRO A 328 34.77 -5.96 15.27
N LEU A 329 33.64 -5.70 14.59
CA LEU A 329 32.70 -6.75 14.14
C LEU A 329 33.02 -7.27 12.74
N GLY A 330 33.98 -6.65 12.03
CA GLY A 330 34.30 -7.01 10.66
C GLY A 330 33.23 -6.54 9.66
N LEU A 331 33.12 -7.23 8.53
CA LEU A 331 32.13 -6.92 7.50
C LEU A 331 30.81 -7.65 7.81
N VAL A 332 29.78 -6.88 8.15
CA VAL A 332 28.43 -7.34 8.47
C VAL A 332 27.52 -7.12 7.25
N SER A 333 26.65 -8.08 6.95
CA SER A 333 25.62 -7.92 5.91
C SER A 333 24.39 -7.25 6.51
N GLU A 334 23.93 -6.18 5.86
CA GLU A 334 22.76 -5.39 6.26
C GLU A 334 21.51 -5.78 5.46
N GLY A 335 21.62 -6.80 4.60
CA GLY A 335 20.58 -7.22 3.66
C GLY A 335 20.75 -6.61 2.27
N TYR A 336 19.66 -6.48 1.53
CA TYR A 336 19.66 -5.88 0.20
C TYR A 336 18.38 -5.10 -0.10
N ASN A 337 18.45 -4.20 -1.06
CA ASN A 337 17.31 -3.44 -1.56
C ASN A 337 17.12 -3.74 -3.05
N GLU A 338 15.86 -3.85 -3.48
CA GLU A 338 15.47 -3.85 -4.88
C GLU A 338 14.88 -2.48 -5.25
N TYR A 339 15.54 -1.76 -6.17
CA TYR A 339 15.09 -0.49 -6.70
C TYR A 339 14.48 -0.68 -8.10
N TYR A 340 13.21 -0.33 -8.23
CA TYR A 340 12.48 -0.31 -9.49
C TYR A 340 12.49 1.14 -10.02
N ILE A 341 13.14 1.36 -11.15
CA ILE A 341 13.42 2.70 -11.68
C ILE A 341 12.80 2.82 -13.08
N ALA A 342 11.78 3.68 -13.23
CA ALA A 342 11.02 3.84 -14.46
C ALA A 342 11.56 4.97 -15.35
N LYS A 343 11.64 4.69 -16.65
CA LYS A 343 12.11 5.65 -17.66
C LYS A 343 11.23 6.90 -17.68
N GLY A 344 11.85 8.07 -17.58
CA GLY A 344 11.17 9.37 -17.59
C GLY A 344 10.39 9.72 -16.33
N ILE A 345 10.54 8.94 -15.24
CA ILE A 345 9.79 9.14 -13.98
C ILE A 345 10.73 9.13 -12.76
N GLY A 346 11.66 8.17 -12.67
CA GLY A 346 12.55 8.02 -11.52
C GLY A 346 12.36 6.71 -10.76
N LEU A 347 12.80 6.69 -9.50
CA LEU A 347 12.54 5.60 -8.56
C LEU A 347 11.02 5.50 -8.29
N ILE A 348 10.42 4.37 -8.67
CA ILE A 348 8.98 4.10 -8.49
C ILE A 348 8.70 3.21 -7.28
N GLU A 349 9.64 2.35 -6.88
CA GLU A 349 9.51 1.48 -5.72
C GLU A 349 10.89 1.02 -5.23
N THR A 350 11.08 0.98 -3.91
CA THR A 350 12.14 0.22 -3.25
C THR A 350 11.52 -0.87 -2.37
N ILE A 351 12.06 -2.08 -2.46
CA ILE A 351 11.76 -3.19 -1.54
C ILE A 351 13.04 -3.54 -0.78
N GLY A 352 13.07 -3.25 0.53
CA GLY A 352 14.18 -3.59 1.41
C GLY A 352 13.98 -4.95 2.07
N TYR A 353 14.99 -5.81 1.98
CA TYR A 353 15.03 -7.16 2.54
C TYR A 353 16.00 -7.17 3.73
N ILE A 354 15.47 -6.97 4.93
CA ILE A 354 16.26 -6.73 6.15
C ILE A 354 16.32 -8.03 6.97
N PRO A 355 17.48 -8.69 7.09
CA PRO A 355 17.63 -9.90 7.91
C PRO A 355 17.63 -9.54 9.41
N ASN A 356 16.92 -10.33 10.22
CA ASN A 356 16.99 -10.27 11.67
C ASN A 356 18.02 -11.30 12.18
N PRO A 357 19.17 -10.87 12.73
CA PRO A 357 20.23 -11.77 13.18
C PRO A 357 19.86 -12.59 14.43
N VAL A 358 18.80 -12.22 15.15
CA VAL A 358 18.33 -12.91 16.37
C VAL A 358 17.25 -13.96 16.04
N THR A 359 16.37 -13.67 15.08
CA THR A 359 15.20 -14.53 14.78
C THR A 359 15.27 -15.31 13.47
N ASN A 360 16.33 -15.10 12.66
CA ASN A 360 16.49 -15.63 11.30
C ASN A 360 15.33 -15.30 10.33
N LYS A 361 14.45 -14.34 10.68
CA LYS A 361 13.42 -13.82 9.79
C LYS A 361 14.00 -12.74 8.89
N THR A 362 13.46 -12.60 7.67
CA THR A 362 13.69 -11.42 6.83
C THR A 362 12.43 -10.55 6.86
N TYR A 363 12.58 -9.27 7.19
CA TYR A 363 11.51 -8.28 7.11
C TYR A 363 11.52 -7.59 5.75
N LEU A 364 10.34 -7.21 5.28
CA LEU A 364 10.16 -6.44 4.04
C LEU A 364 9.74 -5.01 4.39
N ALA A 365 10.55 -4.05 3.97
CA ALA A 365 10.21 -2.62 3.99
C ALA A 365 9.86 -2.17 2.57
N TYR A 366 8.78 -1.40 2.41
CA TYR A 366 8.35 -0.88 1.11
C TYR A 366 8.39 0.64 1.14
N HIS A 367 8.94 1.21 0.07
CA HIS A 367 8.95 2.63 -0.24
C HIS A 367 8.45 2.78 -1.68
N SER A 368 7.13 2.91 -1.86
CA SER A 368 6.47 2.83 -3.17
C SER A 368 5.83 4.18 -3.53
N VAL A 369 6.01 4.67 -4.76
CA VAL A 369 5.42 5.93 -5.21
C VAL A 369 3.89 5.85 -5.16
N ILE A 370 3.27 6.68 -4.30
CA ILE A 370 1.83 6.98 -4.38
C ILE A 370 1.60 8.12 -5.37
N LYS A 371 2.56 9.05 -5.47
CA LYS A 371 2.46 10.25 -6.30
C LYS A 371 3.82 10.61 -6.87
N SER A 372 3.87 10.94 -8.15
CA SER A 372 4.86 11.89 -8.65
C SER A 372 4.10 12.95 -9.43
N TYR A 373 4.03 14.16 -8.85
CA TYR A 373 3.33 15.30 -9.41
C TYR A 373 4.22 16.52 -9.34
N PHE A 374 4.80 16.84 -10.50
CA PHE A 374 5.01 18.17 -11.06
C PHE A 374 5.25 19.36 -10.12
N ILE A 375 6.25 20.16 -10.50
CA ILE A 375 6.26 21.64 -10.61
C ILE A 375 7.66 21.99 -11.18
N PRO A 376 7.88 23.21 -11.70
CA PRO A 376 7.41 23.67 -13.00
C PRO A 376 8.23 23.14 -14.20
#